data_AF-A0A4Q2Y0D5-F1
#
_entry.id   AF-A0A4Q2Y0D5-F1
#
_cell.length_a   1.000
_cell.length_b   1.000
_cell.length_c   1.000
_cell.angle_alpha   90.00
_cell.angle_beta   90.00
_cell.angle_gamma   90.00
#
_symmetry.space_group_name_H-M   'P 1'
#
loop_
_entity.id
_entity.type
_entity.pdbx_description
1 polymer ?
#
loop_
_entity_poly.entity_id
_entity_poly.type
_entity_poly.pdbx_seq_one_letter_code
_entity_poly.pdbx_strand_id
1 'polypeptide(L)'
;MPAGKSPLSSRLRSALLPTLCGLWAVPVHGGVYAHYAFDTGCEDSSPNRRHGTLVDTGVKGNSGIITAPGRFKFGGGAMNFGADRDIITIPPQFLDSGRAYTIAFWARRKAGDTGDQALWDMVIGQRGTPNFFIGLGDGSNGGPGLRWRGENSAPERQADFAAPNDSLWHHHAIVASGQTVSSYLDGELTGTATGKYTGFAFDTIGDGYGPTRNFGMHGQLDELWIFDEALDAKGISRLRKSNDPQVPPSMATRIRVYLLAGQSNADGRANVADLPPELQYPQPDVDFYYKVRDTASTLTTLRPGLSKTLQFGPEVMLGNRLAKLYSHEEGTRVAIIKYAHGGTNLHTHWKAGGDGTVQGDGKFYVTFQQTVKDGLAALAVAHPKAKIDLDAMVWMQGEADAAAEHSPYYESRLKAFVADLRATFGPRLPVILGQLSTGQIRLPAPDLDAIRSAQDAVGRDHLSSAIILDDVPLNK
;
A
#
# COMPACT_ATOMS: atom_id res chain seq x y z
N MET A 1 -35.56 15.12 53.34
CA MET A 1 -35.74 15.48 51.92
C MET A 1 -34.54 16.33 51.49
N PRO A 2 -33.84 15.92 50.43
CA PRO A 2 -32.39 15.67 50.48
C PRO A 2 -31.71 16.20 49.16
N ALA A 3 -30.49 15.92 48.72
CA ALA A 3 -29.29 15.15 49.10
C ALA A 3 -28.13 15.84 48.33
N GLY A 4 -26.92 16.07 48.83
CA GLY A 4 -25.98 15.07 49.30
C GLY A 4 -25.34 14.34 48.12
N LYS A 5 -24.28 14.89 47.50
CA LYS A 5 -23.51 14.25 46.43
C LYS A 5 -22.41 13.34 47.00
N SER A 6 -22.28 12.16 46.36
CA SER A 6 -21.19 11.16 46.40
C SER A 6 -21.22 10.17 47.60
N PRO A 7 -20.73 8.90 47.51
CA PRO A 7 -19.96 8.24 46.44
C PRO A 7 -20.30 6.74 46.12
N LEU A 8 -19.68 6.23 45.06
CA LEU A 8 -19.13 4.87 44.86
C LEU A 8 -19.97 3.57 45.02
N SER A 9 -19.74 2.69 44.03
CA SER A 9 -20.03 1.24 43.94
C SER A 9 -21.45 0.87 43.50
N SER A 10 -21.68 -0.10 42.63
CA SER A 10 -20.92 -1.34 42.38
C SER A 10 -21.12 -1.84 40.94
N ARG A 11 -20.05 -2.15 40.19
CA ARG A 11 -19.46 -3.50 39.96
C ARG A 11 -20.35 -4.40 39.09
N LEU A 12 -19.92 -5.24 38.15
CA LEU A 12 -18.66 -5.90 37.75
C LEU A 12 -18.76 -6.04 36.20
N ARG A 13 -17.70 -6.11 35.38
CA ARG A 13 -16.63 -7.11 35.42
C ARG A 13 -15.40 -6.57 34.69
N SER A 14 -14.32 -6.32 35.44
CA SER A 14 -13.00 -6.76 34.99
C SER A 14 -12.78 -8.15 35.60
N ALA A 15 -12.33 -9.09 34.78
CA ALA A 15 -11.54 -10.25 35.17
C ALA A 15 -11.34 -11.13 33.93
N LEU A 16 -10.17 -11.03 33.31
CA LEU A 16 -9.39 -12.21 32.94
C LEU A 16 -7.91 -11.80 32.92
N LEU A 17 -7.18 -12.46 33.79
CA LEU A 17 -5.80 -12.23 34.21
C LEU A 17 -4.77 -12.56 33.10
N PRO A 18 -3.52 -12.09 33.26
CA PRO A 18 -2.45 -12.18 32.27
C PRO A 18 -1.67 -13.49 32.39
N THR A 19 -1.40 -14.15 31.27
CA THR A 19 -0.17 -14.92 31.00
C THR A 19 -0.26 -15.50 29.59
N LEU A 20 0.48 -14.91 28.66
CA LEU A 20 1.21 -15.67 27.65
C LEU A 20 2.42 -14.84 27.23
N CYS A 21 3.53 -15.13 27.90
CA CYS A 21 4.85 -14.94 27.31
C CYS A 21 4.87 -15.61 25.92
N GLY A 22 5.37 -14.89 24.92
CA GLY A 22 5.79 -15.47 23.65
C GLY A 22 4.71 -15.57 22.59
N LEU A 23 4.22 -14.45 22.08
CA LEU A 23 3.72 -14.40 20.71
C LEU A 23 4.51 -13.31 19.98
N TRP A 24 5.14 -13.75 18.91
CA TRP A 24 6.12 -13.03 18.13
C TRP A 24 5.49 -11.77 17.54
N ALA A 25 6.32 -10.73 17.36
CA ALA A 25 5.93 -9.53 16.64
C ALA A 25 5.27 -9.94 15.31
N VAL A 26 3.96 -9.74 15.21
CA VAL A 26 3.21 -9.98 13.98
C VAL A 26 3.45 -8.75 13.11
N PRO A 27 4.13 -8.88 11.96
CA PRO A 27 4.19 -7.77 11.03
C PRO A 27 2.83 -7.61 10.34
N VAL A 28 2.46 -6.36 10.16
CA VAL A 28 1.18 -5.90 9.66
C VAL A 28 1.47 -5.02 8.44
N HIS A 29 0.87 -5.40 7.32
CA HIS A 29 1.23 -5.05 5.93
C HIS A 29 1.51 -3.55 5.64
N GLY A 30 2.74 -3.24 5.22
CA GLY A 30 3.27 -1.99 4.67
C GLY A 30 4.08 -2.23 3.37
N GLY A 31 4.12 -1.24 2.45
CA GLY A 31 4.43 -1.46 1.02
C GLY A 31 5.88 -1.78 0.61
N VAL A 32 6.06 -2.01 -0.69
CA VAL A 32 7.39 -2.20 -1.32
C VAL A 32 8.22 -0.92 -1.15
N TYR A 33 9.38 -1.03 -0.50
CA TYR A 33 10.32 0.08 -0.29
C TYR A 33 11.18 0.37 -1.52
N ALA A 34 11.66 -0.68 -2.18
CA ALA A 34 12.34 -0.63 -3.47
C ALA A 34 12.26 -2.00 -4.15
N HIS A 35 12.24 -2.04 -5.47
CA HIS A 35 12.32 -3.27 -6.25
C HIS A 35 13.16 -3.07 -7.50
N TYR A 36 14.24 -3.82 -7.62
CA TYR A 36 15.09 -3.84 -8.79
C TYR A 36 14.92 -5.19 -9.50
N ALA A 37 14.11 -5.21 -10.55
CA ALA A 37 13.85 -6.40 -11.36
C ALA A 37 15.08 -6.80 -12.19
N PHE A 38 15.89 -5.85 -12.62
CA PHE A 38 17.03 -6.08 -13.52
C PHE A 38 16.67 -6.68 -14.90
N ASP A 39 15.43 -6.47 -15.35
CA ASP A 39 14.97 -6.90 -16.67
C ASP A 39 15.64 -6.16 -17.82
N THR A 40 15.73 -4.83 -17.67
CA THR A 40 16.24 -3.93 -18.72
C THR A 40 17.26 -2.93 -18.22
N GLY A 41 17.36 -2.75 -16.90
CA GLY A 41 18.23 -1.76 -16.28
C GLY A 41 18.23 -1.84 -14.76
N CYS A 42 18.72 -0.78 -14.12
CA CYS A 42 18.87 -0.70 -12.67
C CYS A 42 17.77 0.13 -12.01
N GLU A 43 16.62 0.29 -12.67
CA GLU A 43 15.52 1.11 -12.20
C GLU A 43 14.78 0.42 -11.03
N ASP A 44 14.58 1.18 -9.95
CA ASP A 44 13.59 0.84 -8.93
C ASP A 44 12.17 0.97 -9.51
N SER A 45 11.44 -0.15 -9.59
CA SER A 45 10.06 -0.25 -10.08
C SER A 45 9.03 0.18 -9.04
N SER A 46 9.45 0.36 -7.78
CA SER A 46 8.57 0.81 -6.70
C SER A 46 8.17 2.28 -6.88
N PRO A 47 7.10 2.73 -6.20
CA PRO A 47 6.74 4.15 -6.18
C PRO A 47 7.84 5.09 -5.65
N ASN A 48 8.80 4.57 -4.89
CA ASN A 48 9.87 5.38 -4.29
C ASN A 48 11.00 5.75 -5.27
N ARG A 49 11.05 5.12 -6.45
CA ARG A 49 11.95 5.48 -7.56
C ARG A 49 13.41 5.68 -7.16
N ARG A 50 13.91 4.82 -6.28
CA ARG A 50 15.31 4.81 -5.84
C ARG A 50 16.21 4.19 -6.91
N HIS A 51 16.13 4.71 -8.13
CA HIS A 51 16.82 4.15 -9.28
C HIS A 51 18.33 4.01 -9.01
N GLY A 52 18.87 2.89 -9.44
CA GLY A 52 20.28 2.59 -9.36
C GLY A 52 21.03 3.08 -10.58
N THR A 53 22.31 3.34 -10.42
CA THR A 53 23.25 3.61 -11.52
C THR A 53 24.37 2.58 -11.47
N LEU A 54 24.47 1.79 -12.54
CA LEU A 54 25.57 0.85 -12.73
C LEU A 54 26.88 1.62 -12.91
N VAL A 55 27.89 1.24 -12.13
CA VAL A 55 29.28 1.68 -12.25
C VAL A 55 30.10 0.44 -12.55
N ASP A 56 30.46 0.28 -13.83
CA ASP A 56 31.45 -0.71 -14.27
C ASP A 56 32.84 -0.10 -14.07
N THR A 57 33.59 -0.68 -13.13
CA THR A 57 34.94 -0.27 -12.75
C THR A 57 36.02 -0.98 -13.56
N GLY A 58 35.67 -2.05 -14.28
CA GLY A 58 36.55 -2.77 -15.16
C GLY A 58 36.70 -2.11 -16.54
N VAL A 59 37.71 -2.54 -17.30
CA VAL A 59 37.89 -2.16 -18.72
C VAL A 59 37.23 -3.15 -19.69
N LYS A 60 36.64 -4.22 -19.16
CA LYS A 60 36.14 -5.36 -19.94
C LYS A 60 34.68 -5.22 -20.37
N GLY A 61 33.89 -4.34 -19.76
CA GLY A 61 32.45 -4.25 -20.04
C GLY A 61 31.71 -5.54 -19.67
N ASN A 62 32.11 -6.18 -18.56
CA ASN A 62 31.63 -7.51 -18.15
C ASN A 62 30.45 -7.44 -17.17
N SER A 63 30.01 -6.25 -16.80
CA SER A 63 28.84 -6.02 -15.95
C SER A 63 27.70 -5.36 -16.69
N GLY A 64 26.48 -5.78 -16.37
CA GLY A 64 25.26 -5.26 -16.99
C GLY A 64 24.15 -6.30 -17.07
N ILE A 65 23.06 -5.90 -17.72
CA ILE A 65 21.88 -6.74 -17.85
C ILE A 65 22.15 -7.88 -18.84
N ILE A 66 22.01 -9.11 -18.37
CA ILE A 66 22.13 -10.32 -19.18
C ILE A 66 20.76 -10.93 -19.45
N THR A 67 20.43 -11.07 -20.73
CA THR A 67 19.12 -11.52 -21.22
C THR A 67 19.15 -12.91 -21.84
N ALA A 68 20.30 -13.60 -21.78
CA ALA A 68 20.45 -14.94 -22.32
C ALA A 68 19.53 -15.93 -21.57
N PRO A 69 18.79 -16.84 -22.25
CA PRO A 69 17.92 -17.80 -21.59
C PRO A 69 18.62 -18.62 -20.49
N GLY A 70 17.98 -18.75 -19.33
CA GLY A 70 18.55 -19.44 -18.17
C GLY A 70 19.63 -18.65 -17.42
N ARG A 71 19.87 -17.38 -17.78
CA ARG A 71 20.79 -16.46 -17.10
C ARG A 71 20.08 -15.40 -16.27
N PHE A 72 18.77 -15.50 -16.15
CA PHE A 72 17.87 -14.76 -15.26
C PHE A 72 16.84 -15.73 -14.69
N LYS A 73 16.17 -15.34 -13.60
CA LYS A 73 15.16 -16.13 -12.91
C LYS A 73 13.75 -15.74 -13.31
N PHE A 74 13.46 -14.44 -13.34
CA PHE A 74 12.16 -13.87 -13.67
C PHE A 74 12.31 -12.80 -14.75
N GLY A 75 11.18 -12.41 -15.35
CA GLY A 75 11.15 -11.37 -16.38
C GLY A 75 12.00 -11.66 -17.62
N GLY A 76 12.82 -10.69 -18.02
CA GLY A 76 13.57 -10.68 -19.27
C GLY A 76 15.09 -10.52 -19.12
N GLY A 77 15.58 -10.34 -17.89
CA GLY A 77 17.00 -10.09 -17.64
C GLY A 77 17.37 -10.28 -16.17
N ALA A 78 18.67 -10.27 -15.91
CA ALA A 78 19.23 -10.23 -14.57
C ALA A 78 20.48 -9.34 -14.58
N MET A 79 20.84 -8.79 -13.44
CA MET A 79 22.08 -8.03 -13.32
C MET A 79 23.25 -9.00 -13.20
N ASN A 80 24.21 -8.94 -14.13
CA ASN A 80 25.47 -9.67 -14.05
C ASN A 80 26.57 -8.76 -13.49
N PHE A 81 27.21 -9.20 -12.41
CA PHE A 81 28.38 -8.55 -11.83
C PHE A 81 29.66 -9.32 -12.20
N GLY A 82 30.63 -8.59 -12.72
CA GLY A 82 32.00 -9.04 -12.94
C GLY A 82 32.83 -9.01 -11.65
N ALA A 83 33.96 -9.71 -11.67
CA ALA A 83 34.92 -9.78 -10.55
C ALA A 83 35.69 -8.46 -10.28
N ASP A 84 35.35 -7.38 -10.99
CA ASP A 84 36.12 -6.13 -11.03
C ASP A 84 35.64 -5.09 -9.99
N ARG A 85 34.78 -5.48 -9.03
CA ARG A 85 34.08 -4.59 -8.06
C ARG A 85 33.04 -3.67 -8.68
N ASP A 86 32.34 -4.18 -9.67
CA ASP A 86 31.27 -3.44 -10.31
C ASP A 86 30.08 -3.34 -9.38
N ILE A 87 29.41 -2.20 -9.40
CA ILE A 87 28.36 -1.88 -8.44
C ILE A 87 27.17 -1.24 -9.10
N ILE A 88 26.04 -1.27 -8.41
CA ILE A 88 24.95 -0.34 -8.64
C ILE A 88 24.91 0.60 -7.44
N THR A 89 25.17 1.88 -7.69
CA THR A 89 24.96 2.93 -6.69
C THR A 89 23.47 3.23 -6.58
N ILE A 90 22.95 3.37 -5.37
CA ILE A 90 21.56 3.76 -5.08
C ILE A 90 21.57 4.90 -4.05
N PRO A 91 20.50 5.72 -3.96
CA PRO A 91 20.45 6.78 -2.95
C PRO A 91 20.68 6.21 -1.54
N PRO A 92 21.50 6.83 -0.67
CA PRO A 92 21.77 6.31 0.67
C PRO A 92 20.52 6.14 1.52
N GLN A 93 20.41 5.00 2.21
CA GLN A 93 19.28 4.61 3.05
C GLN A 93 19.71 4.15 4.43
N PHE A 94 18.81 4.32 5.40
CA PHE A 94 18.98 3.84 6.77
C PHE A 94 17.66 3.26 7.31
N LEU A 95 17.73 2.05 7.85
CA LEU A 95 16.66 1.38 8.56
C LEU A 95 17.03 1.32 10.04
N ASP A 96 16.22 1.96 10.89
CA ASP A 96 16.48 2.05 12.31
C ASP A 96 16.47 0.67 12.99
N SER A 97 17.32 0.49 14.00
CA SER A 97 17.29 -0.73 14.82
C SER A 97 15.92 -0.88 15.49
N GLY A 98 15.34 -2.07 15.42
CA GLY A 98 13.99 -2.36 15.88
C GLY A 98 12.91 -2.23 14.80
N ARG A 99 13.17 -1.48 13.72
CA ARG A 99 12.24 -1.37 12.58
C ARG A 99 12.13 -2.72 11.87
N ALA A 100 10.91 -3.06 11.48
CA ALA A 100 10.66 -4.24 10.66
C ALA A 100 11.07 -3.97 9.20
N TYR A 101 11.75 -4.92 8.56
CA TYR A 101 12.06 -4.87 7.13
C TYR A 101 12.35 -6.25 6.57
N THR A 102 12.26 -6.36 5.24
CA THR A 102 12.63 -7.56 4.50
C THR A 102 13.49 -7.17 3.32
N ILE A 103 14.61 -7.85 3.12
CA ILE A 103 15.43 -7.77 1.91
C ILE A 103 15.45 -9.16 1.30
N ALA A 104 14.92 -9.31 0.09
CA ALA A 104 14.84 -10.58 -0.61
C ALA A 104 15.37 -10.46 -2.03
N PHE A 105 16.04 -11.49 -2.52
CA PHE A 105 16.68 -11.47 -3.83
C PHE A 105 16.92 -12.89 -4.35
N TRP A 106 16.96 -13.02 -5.67
CA TRP A 106 17.57 -14.17 -6.32
C TRP A 106 19.05 -13.91 -6.56
N ALA A 107 19.88 -14.88 -6.20
CA ALA A 107 21.30 -14.85 -6.51
C ALA A 107 21.73 -16.14 -7.20
N ARG A 108 22.62 -15.99 -8.18
CA ARG A 108 23.39 -17.08 -8.78
C ARG A 108 24.85 -16.71 -8.80
N ARG A 109 25.62 -17.38 -7.96
CA ARG A 109 27.04 -17.09 -7.74
C ARG A 109 27.90 -17.73 -8.81
N LYS A 110 29.08 -17.18 -9.04
CA LYS A 110 30.09 -17.75 -9.95
C LYS A 110 31.41 -17.91 -9.21
N ALA A 111 32.03 -19.07 -9.41
CA ALA A 111 33.31 -19.38 -8.78
C ALA A 111 34.41 -18.38 -9.18
N GLY A 112 35.25 -18.03 -8.20
CA GLY A 112 36.56 -17.41 -8.43
C GLY A 112 36.57 -15.88 -8.42
N ASP A 113 36.11 -15.26 -7.34
CA ASP A 113 36.30 -13.83 -7.15
C ASP A 113 37.60 -13.50 -6.39
N THR A 114 38.55 -12.96 -7.14
CA THR A 114 39.91 -12.53 -6.74
C THR A 114 40.89 -13.61 -6.29
N GLY A 115 42.19 -13.36 -6.45
CA GLY A 115 43.29 -14.34 -6.27
C GLY A 115 43.56 -14.82 -4.85
N ASP A 116 42.61 -14.69 -3.93
CA ASP A 116 42.56 -15.39 -2.64
C ASP A 116 41.32 -16.31 -2.65
N GLN A 117 41.18 -17.25 -1.71
CA GLN A 117 39.92 -17.99 -1.58
C GLN A 117 38.77 -16.99 -1.42
N ALA A 118 37.89 -16.88 -2.42
CA ALA A 118 36.72 -16.00 -2.37
C ALA A 118 36.00 -16.26 -1.06
N LEU A 119 35.91 -15.25 -0.19
CA LEU A 119 35.27 -15.41 1.12
C LEU A 119 33.82 -14.96 1.06
N TRP A 120 33.50 -13.95 0.25
CA TRP A 120 32.22 -13.25 0.26
C TRP A 120 31.86 -12.63 -1.10
N ASP A 121 30.59 -12.78 -1.49
CA ASP A 121 29.90 -12.01 -2.52
C ASP A 121 28.93 -11.04 -1.82
N MET A 122 29.21 -9.74 -1.84
CA MET A 122 28.36 -8.72 -1.22
C MET A 122 27.16 -8.39 -2.10
N VAL A 123 25.95 -8.57 -1.59
CA VAL A 123 24.70 -8.37 -2.34
C VAL A 123 24.24 -6.92 -2.23
N ILE A 124 24.16 -6.40 -1.00
CA ILE A 124 23.74 -5.03 -0.71
C ILE A 124 24.38 -4.56 0.60
N GLY A 125 24.77 -3.30 0.66
CA GLY A 125 25.30 -2.72 1.89
C GLY A 125 25.70 -1.27 1.74
N GLN A 126 26.39 -0.76 2.76
CA GLN A 126 27.01 0.56 2.74
C GLN A 126 28.46 0.44 2.30
N ARG A 127 28.80 1.01 1.14
CA ARG A 127 30.17 0.94 0.62
C ARG A 127 31.11 1.84 1.41
N GLY A 128 32.38 1.45 1.47
CA GLY A 128 33.44 2.24 2.13
C GLY A 128 33.61 1.95 3.62
N THR A 129 32.80 1.05 4.17
CA THR A 129 32.86 0.60 5.57
C THR A 129 32.85 -0.93 5.62
N PRO A 130 33.50 -1.59 6.61
CA PRO A 130 33.38 -3.03 6.82
C PRO A 130 32.05 -3.45 7.51
N ASN A 131 31.09 -2.52 7.59
CA ASN A 131 29.84 -2.63 8.35
C ASN A 131 28.65 -2.53 7.40
N PHE A 132 27.45 -2.84 7.90
CA PHE A 132 26.18 -2.73 7.17
C PHE A 132 26.17 -3.44 5.82
N PHE A 133 26.19 -4.78 5.82
CA PHE A 133 26.12 -5.57 4.59
C PHE A 133 25.31 -6.85 4.74
N ILE A 134 24.79 -7.32 3.61
CA ILE A 134 24.36 -8.71 3.41
C ILE A 134 25.32 -9.33 2.40
N GLY A 135 26.00 -10.40 2.80
CA GLY A 135 26.96 -11.11 1.96
C GLY A 135 26.74 -12.61 1.96
N LEU A 136 26.96 -13.24 0.81
CA LEU A 136 26.96 -14.69 0.64
C LEU A 136 28.40 -15.19 0.76
N GLY A 137 28.64 -16.14 1.65
CA GLY A 137 29.96 -16.67 1.93
C GLY A 137 30.22 -18.02 1.27
N ASP A 138 31.49 -18.35 1.06
CA ASP A 138 31.91 -19.63 0.46
C ASP A 138 31.86 -20.82 1.44
N GLY A 139 31.61 -20.57 2.72
CA GLY A 139 31.69 -21.59 3.78
C GLY A 139 33.12 -22.10 4.06
N SER A 140 34.12 -21.56 3.37
CA SER A 140 35.54 -21.89 3.56
C SER A 140 36.03 -21.43 4.94
N ASN A 141 37.00 -22.15 5.50
CA ASN A 141 37.57 -21.90 6.84
C ASN A 141 36.53 -21.86 8.00
N GLY A 142 35.43 -22.59 7.87
CA GLY A 142 34.35 -22.62 8.86
C GLY A 142 33.49 -21.35 8.90
N GLY A 143 33.56 -20.52 7.85
CA GLY A 143 32.76 -19.31 7.69
C GLY A 143 31.27 -19.60 7.39
N PRO A 144 30.38 -18.60 7.56
CA PRO A 144 28.96 -18.74 7.24
C PRO A 144 28.73 -18.81 5.72
N GLY A 145 27.59 -19.37 5.32
CA GLY A 145 27.11 -19.27 3.95
C GLY A 145 26.39 -17.95 3.66
N LEU A 146 25.83 -17.30 4.68
CA LEU A 146 25.23 -15.97 4.58
C LEU A 146 25.51 -15.18 5.86
N ARG A 147 25.81 -13.89 5.72
CA ARG A 147 25.97 -12.96 6.84
C ARG A 147 25.09 -11.73 6.66
N TRP A 148 24.38 -11.38 7.72
CA TRP A 148 23.84 -10.04 7.95
C TRP A 148 24.73 -9.32 8.97
N ARG A 149 25.24 -8.15 8.60
CA ARG A 149 26.12 -7.29 9.40
C ARG A 149 25.45 -5.94 9.60
N GLY A 150 25.31 -5.50 10.84
CA GLY A 150 24.94 -4.14 11.21
C GLY A 150 26.17 -3.25 11.42
N GLU A 151 26.14 -2.43 12.48
CA GLU A 151 27.12 -1.37 12.73
C GLU A 151 28.57 -1.84 12.94
N ASN A 152 28.82 -3.08 13.40
CA ASN A 152 30.16 -3.59 13.67
C ASN A 152 30.21 -5.13 13.76
N SER A 153 31.38 -5.67 14.16
CA SER A 153 31.64 -7.11 14.31
C SER A 153 31.10 -7.78 15.57
N ALA A 154 30.50 -7.04 16.50
CA ALA A 154 30.01 -7.58 17.76
C ALA A 154 28.88 -8.61 17.54
N PRO A 155 28.77 -9.64 18.39
CA PRO A 155 27.74 -10.69 18.25
C PRO A 155 26.31 -10.16 18.13
N GLU A 156 25.95 -9.11 18.85
CA GLU A 156 24.64 -8.45 18.82
C GLU A 156 24.39 -7.57 17.57
N ARG A 157 25.43 -7.32 16.76
CA ARG A 157 25.38 -6.57 15.49
C ARG A 157 25.59 -7.47 14.27
N GLN A 158 25.51 -8.79 14.45
CA GLN A 158 25.74 -9.78 13.40
C GLN A 158 24.79 -10.96 13.52
N ALA A 159 24.39 -11.51 12.38
CA ALA A 159 23.78 -12.84 12.31
C ALA A 159 24.36 -13.61 11.13
N ASP A 160 24.72 -14.86 11.39
CA ASP A 160 25.32 -15.78 10.43
C ASP A 160 24.38 -16.96 10.21
N PHE A 161 24.20 -17.36 8.96
CA PHE A 161 23.28 -18.41 8.56
C PHE A 161 23.94 -19.36 7.55
N ALA A 162 23.42 -20.58 7.46
CA ALA A 162 23.80 -21.51 6.42
C ALA A 162 23.21 -21.06 5.08
N ALA A 163 24.00 -21.20 4.01
CA ALA A 163 23.57 -21.03 2.64
C ALA A 163 24.47 -21.88 1.72
N PRO A 164 23.97 -22.33 0.57
CA PRO A 164 24.75 -23.12 -0.37
C PRO A 164 25.87 -22.31 -1.01
N ASN A 165 27.00 -22.97 -1.24
CA ASN A 165 28.08 -22.49 -2.09
C ASN A 165 28.07 -23.29 -3.39
N ASP A 166 27.15 -22.95 -4.29
CA ASP A 166 27.07 -23.50 -5.64
C ASP A 166 26.74 -22.40 -6.66
N SER A 167 26.60 -22.79 -7.93
CA SER A 167 26.30 -21.86 -9.03
C SER A 167 24.86 -21.98 -9.53
N LEU A 168 23.94 -22.42 -8.67
CA LEU A 168 22.51 -22.47 -8.93
C LEU A 168 21.84 -21.16 -8.53
N TRP A 169 20.60 -20.96 -9.01
CA TRP A 169 19.76 -19.86 -8.56
C TRP A 169 19.13 -20.21 -7.22
N HIS A 170 19.36 -19.37 -6.21
CA HIS A 170 18.73 -19.46 -4.91
C HIS A 170 18.01 -18.17 -4.57
N HIS A 171 16.82 -18.30 -3.97
CA HIS A 171 16.10 -17.17 -3.40
C HIS A 171 16.51 -17.00 -1.94
N HIS A 172 17.13 -15.87 -1.62
CA HIS A 172 17.48 -15.51 -0.25
C HIS A 172 16.51 -14.45 0.26
N ALA A 173 16.16 -14.51 1.55
CA ALA A 173 15.52 -13.38 2.21
C ALA A 173 16.01 -13.21 3.65
N ILE A 174 16.22 -11.96 4.03
CA ILE A 174 16.51 -11.52 5.40
C ILE A 174 15.32 -10.72 5.90
N VAL A 175 14.72 -11.21 6.98
CA VAL A 175 13.59 -10.58 7.65
C VAL A 175 14.06 -10.11 9.01
N ALA A 176 14.03 -8.80 9.25
CA ALA A 176 14.35 -8.22 10.55
C ALA A 176 13.10 -7.61 11.17
N SER A 177 12.94 -7.79 12.49
CA SER A 177 11.86 -7.15 13.25
C SER A 177 12.22 -7.13 14.74
N GLY A 178 12.12 -5.96 15.37
CA GLY A 178 12.54 -5.79 16.76
C GLY A 178 14.00 -6.17 16.96
N GLN A 179 14.26 -7.20 17.76
CA GLN A 179 15.61 -7.72 18.03
C GLN A 179 15.92 -9.04 17.32
N THR A 180 15.17 -9.34 16.26
CA THR A 180 15.25 -10.62 15.56
C THR A 180 15.66 -10.41 14.12
N VAL A 181 16.56 -11.27 13.63
CA VAL A 181 16.92 -11.40 12.21
C VAL A 181 16.71 -12.86 11.82
N SER A 182 15.88 -13.11 10.83
CA SER A 182 15.60 -14.44 10.27
C SER A 182 16.10 -14.53 8.83
N SER A 183 16.64 -15.68 8.47
CA SER A 183 17.09 -16.00 7.11
C SER A 183 16.19 -17.07 6.50
N TYR A 184 15.86 -16.88 5.23
CA TYR A 184 15.11 -17.83 4.42
C TYR A 184 15.91 -18.17 3.16
N LEU A 185 15.82 -19.44 2.75
CA LEU A 185 16.41 -19.97 1.52
C LEU A 185 15.32 -20.71 0.75
N ASP A 186 15.13 -20.36 -0.52
CA ASP A 186 14.16 -20.97 -1.44
C ASP A 186 12.72 -21.03 -0.92
N GLY A 187 12.36 -20.06 -0.08
CA GLY A 187 11.02 -19.92 0.49
C GLY A 187 10.87 -20.49 1.90
N GLU A 188 11.90 -21.17 2.43
CA GLU A 188 11.86 -21.87 3.71
C GLU A 188 12.78 -21.20 4.74
N LEU A 189 12.38 -21.17 6.01
CA LEU A 189 13.16 -20.60 7.10
C LEU A 189 14.40 -21.46 7.36
N THR A 190 15.60 -20.88 7.29
CA THR A 190 16.87 -21.58 7.56
C THR A 190 17.45 -21.27 8.94
N GLY A 191 17.08 -20.13 9.53
CA GLY A 191 17.50 -19.82 10.90
C GLY A 191 16.96 -18.48 11.39
N THR A 192 16.99 -18.32 12.71
CA THR A 192 16.58 -17.10 13.41
C THR A 192 17.60 -16.77 14.48
N ALA A 193 18.07 -15.52 14.47
CA ALA A 193 18.96 -14.97 15.48
C ALA A 193 18.20 -13.90 16.28
N THR A 194 18.31 -13.97 17.61
CA THR A 194 17.65 -13.03 18.54
C THR A 194 18.69 -12.16 19.26
N GLY A 195 18.22 -11.14 19.99
CA GLY A 195 19.09 -10.21 20.72
C GLY A 195 19.96 -9.35 19.80
N LYS A 196 19.45 -9.05 18.60
CA LYS A 196 20.17 -8.25 17.59
C LYS A 196 19.72 -6.81 17.62
N TYR A 197 20.65 -5.88 17.38
CA TYR A 197 20.29 -4.52 17.02
C TYR A 197 20.21 -4.40 15.51
N THR A 198 19.00 -4.49 14.97
CA THR A 198 18.71 -4.69 13.54
C THR A 198 18.93 -3.47 12.64
N GLY A 199 19.65 -2.44 13.10
CA GLY A 199 19.91 -1.25 12.29
C GLY A 199 20.72 -1.60 11.04
N PHE A 200 20.29 -1.10 9.88
CA PHE A 200 20.90 -1.45 8.59
C PHE A 200 20.98 -0.23 7.66
N ALA A 201 22.19 0.07 7.18
CA ALA A 201 22.45 1.13 6.22
C ALA A 201 22.81 0.53 4.86
N PHE A 202 22.42 1.19 3.77
CA PHE A 202 22.83 0.75 2.43
C PHE A 202 22.79 1.89 1.42
N ASP A 203 23.74 1.86 0.49
CA ASP A 203 23.85 2.79 -0.64
C ASP A 203 24.34 2.11 -1.93
N THR A 204 24.61 0.79 -1.86
CA THR A 204 25.24 0.04 -2.94
C THR A 204 24.67 -1.37 -3.03
N ILE A 205 24.43 -1.84 -4.26
CA ILE A 205 24.11 -3.22 -4.62
C ILE A 205 25.31 -3.81 -5.37
N GLY A 206 25.69 -5.05 -5.09
CA GLY A 206 26.85 -5.74 -5.68
C GLY A 206 28.20 -5.46 -5.00
N ASP A 207 28.24 -4.54 -4.03
CA ASP A 207 29.34 -4.32 -3.08
C ASP A 207 28.73 -3.71 -1.81
N GLY A 208 29.43 -3.80 -0.69
CA GLY A 208 29.01 -3.27 0.59
C GLY A 208 30.13 -3.27 1.62
N TYR A 209 31.40 -3.30 1.17
CA TYR A 209 32.54 -3.41 2.07
C TYR A 209 33.53 -2.25 1.89
N GLY A 210 34.54 -2.25 2.77
CA GLY A 210 35.64 -1.28 2.73
C GLY A 210 36.50 -1.36 1.46
N PRO A 211 37.33 -0.34 1.21
CA PRO A 211 38.13 -0.25 -0.02
C PRO A 211 39.31 -1.24 -0.06
N THR A 212 39.72 -1.80 1.09
CA THR A 212 40.96 -2.57 1.23
C THR A 212 40.89 -4.02 0.75
N ARG A 213 39.68 -4.59 0.61
CA ARG A 213 39.46 -5.94 0.11
C ARG A 213 38.36 -5.93 -0.93
N ASN A 214 38.48 -6.80 -1.92
CA ASN A 214 37.40 -7.06 -2.86
C ASN A 214 36.54 -8.20 -2.33
N PHE A 215 35.28 -7.88 -2.02
CA PHE A 215 34.22 -8.84 -1.74
C PHE A 215 32.98 -8.49 -2.59
N GLY A 216 33.19 -7.83 -3.72
CA GLY A 216 32.12 -7.55 -4.66
C GLY A 216 31.43 -8.85 -5.06
N MET A 217 30.22 -8.73 -5.56
CA MET A 217 29.52 -9.88 -6.08
C MET A 217 30.15 -10.33 -7.39
N HIS A 218 30.46 -11.61 -7.53
CA HIS A 218 30.76 -12.23 -8.82
C HIS A 218 29.67 -13.25 -9.17
N GLY A 219 28.78 -12.86 -10.08
CA GLY A 219 27.61 -13.66 -10.40
C GLY A 219 26.45 -12.82 -10.90
N GLN A 220 25.24 -13.26 -10.60
CA GLN A 220 24.01 -12.67 -11.10
C GLN A 220 23.02 -12.40 -9.95
N LEU A 221 22.42 -11.21 -9.94
CA LEU A 221 21.25 -10.89 -9.12
C LEU A 221 20.03 -10.74 -10.00
N ASP A 222 18.90 -11.16 -9.46
CA ASP A 222 17.60 -10.93 -10.06
C ASP A 222 16.59 -10.63 -8.95
N GLU A 223 15.61 -9.79 -9.25
CA GLU A 223 14.49 -9.47 -8.36
C GLU A 223 14.91 -9.07 -6.93
N LEU A 224 15.73 -8.03 -6.79
CA LEU A 224 16.06 -7.50 -5.47
C LEU A 224 14.90 -6.65 -4.92
N TRP A 225 14.21 -7.20 -3.94
CA TRP A 225 13.13 -6.57 -3.21
C TRP A 225 13.58 -6.05 -1.85
N ILE A 226 13.13 -4.86 -1.51
CA ILE A 226 13.24 -4.27 -0.18
C ILE A 226 11.84 -3.88 0.25
N PHE A 227 11.43 -4.35 1.43
CA PHE A 227 10.17 -4.01 2.08
C PHE A 227 10.50 -3.28 3.38
N ASP A 228 9.70 -2.26 3.73
CA ASP A 228 9.81 -1.59 5.01
C ASP A 228 8.99 -2.25 6.13
N GLU A 229 8.81 -3.56 5.96
CA GLU A 229 8.12 -4.47 6.86
C GLU A 229 8.76 -5.87 6.88
N ALA A 230 8.45 -6.65 7.91
CA ALA A 230 8.82 -8.05 7.95
C ALA A 230 7.77 -8.90 7.19
N LEU A 231 8.17 -9.64 6.17
CA LEU A 231 7.29 -10.59 5.50
C LEU A 231 7.20 -11.88 6.32
N ASP A 232 6.02 -12.51 6.32
CA ASP A 232 5.86 -13.85 6.87
C ASP A 232 6.40 -14.94 5.93
N ALA A 233 6.49 -16.18 6.40
CA ALA A 233 7.00 -17.29 5.60
C ALA A 233 6.20 -17.51 4.30
N LYS A 234 4.90 -17.18 4.28
CA LYS A 234 4.07 -17.32 3.07
C LYS A 234 4.37 -16.23 2.06
N GLY A 235 4.59 -14.99 2.51
CA GLY A 235 5.05 -13.87 1.70
C GLY A 235 6.38 -14.21 1.02
N ILE A 236 7.35 -14.70 1.79
CA ILE A 236 8.65 -15.14 1.25
C ILE A 236 8.49 -16.30 0.25
N SER A 237 7.70 -17.33 0.58
CA SER A 237 7.46 -18.47 -0.32
C SER A 237 6.78 -18.06 -1.63
N ARG A 238 5.93 -17.03 -1.59
CA ARG A 238 5.24 -16.49 -2.77
C ARG A 238 6.18 -15.66 -3.63
N LEU A 239 6.93 -14.74 -3.02
CA LEU A 239 7.94 -13.95 -3.71
C LEU A 239 8.91 -14.86 -4.49
N ARG A 240 9.34 -15.95 -3.84
CA ARG A 240 10.13 -17.01 -4.47
C ARG A 240 9.41 -17.71 -5.64
N LYS A 241 8.12 -18.01 -5.54
CA LYS A 241 7.41 -18.80 -6.57
C LYS A 241 7.02 -17.99 -7.80
N SER A 242 6.61 -16.73 -7.62
CA SER A 242 5.95 -15.97 -8.67
C SER A 242 6.57 -14.61 -8.94
N ASN A 243 7.60 -14.19 -8.20
CA ASN A 243 8.11 -12.80 -8.20
C ASN A 243 6.99 -11.76 -8.09
N ASP A 244 5.92 -12.16 -7.43
CA ASP A 244 4.81 -11.30 -7.18
C ASP A 244 4.92 -11.02 -5.71
N PRO A 245 5.34 -9.80 -5.33
CA PRO A 245 5.42 -9.46 -3.94
C PRO A 245 4.07 -9.61 -3.29
N GLN A 246 2.95 -9.70 -4.09
CA GLN A 246 1.55 -9.59 -3.70
C GLN A 246 1.58 -9.21 -2.27
N VAL A 247 1.64 -7.93 -1.91
CA VAL A 247 1.09 -7.58 -0.59
C VAL A 247 -0.34 -8.05 -0.75
N PRO A 248 -0.67 -9.31 -0.39
CA PRO A 248 -1.98 -9.77 -0.70
C PRO A 248 -2.79 -9.07 0.38
N PRO A 249 -4.11 -8.98 0.22
CA PRO A 249 -4.88 -9.07 1.43
C PRO A 249 -4.37 -10.28 2.19
N SER A 250 -3.85 -10.13 3.41
CA SER A 250 -3.71 -11.26 4.32
C SER A 250 -5.06 -11.96 4.38
N MET A 251 -5.32 -12.97 3.52
CA MET A 251 -6.62 -13.61 3.28
C MET A 251 -7.77 -12.79 3.87
N ALA A 252 -8.06 -11.61 3.28
CA ALA A 252 -8.82 -10.58 4.00
C ALA A 252 -9.96 -11.24 4.75
N THR A 253 -9.94 -11.15 6.07
CA THR A 253 -11.01 -11.66 6.91
C THR A 253 -12.08 -10.59 7.07
N ARG A 254 -11.76 -9.35 6.70
CA ARG A 254 -12.68 -8.22 6.65
C ARG A 254 -12.37 -7.28 5.48
N ILE A 255 -13.40 -6.83 4.77
CA ILE A 255 -13.34 -5.71 3.81
C ILE A 255 -14.23 -4.59 4.35
N ARG A 256 -13.66 -3.41 4.57
CA ARG A 256 -14.38 -2.19 4.93
C ARG A 256 -14.70 -1.41 3.65
N VAL A 257 -15.98 -1.37 3.29
CA VAL A 257 -16.48 -0.79 2.05
C VAL A 257 -16.96 0.63 2.28
N TYR A 258 -16.49 1.54 1.45
CA TYR A 258 -16.92 2.93 1.39
C TYR A 258 -17.60 3.18 0.05
N LEU A 259 -18.81 3.71 0.10
CA LEU A 259 -19.50 4.15 -1.11
C LEU A 259 -19.09 5.58 -1.43
N LEU A 260 -18.90 5.89 -2.72
CA LEU A 260 -18.63 7.25 -3.18
C LEU A 260 -19.56 7.60 -4.35
N ALA A 261 -20.36 8.64 -4.17
CA ALA A 261 -21.28 9.10 -5.22
C ALA A 261 -21.49 10.61 -5.27
N GLY A 262 -22.14 11.05 -6.34
CA GLY A 262 -22.49 12.44 -6.56
C GLY A 262 -22.27 12.87 -8.01
N GLN A 263 -21.77 14.08 -8.20
CA GLN A 263 -21.57 14.67 -9.52
C GLN A 263 -20.09 14.82 -9.90
N SER A 264 -19.73 15.86 -10.68
CA SER A 264 -18.39 16.02 -11.26
C SER A 264 -17.27 16.02 -10.23
N ASN A 265 -17.48 16.60 -9.05
CA ASN A 265 -16.47 16.63 -7.99
C ASN A 265 -16.31 15.26 -7.29
N ALA A 266 -17.35 14.42 -7.25
CA ALA A 266 -17.24 13.02 -6.81
C ALA A 266 -16.61 12.11 -7.90
N ASP A 267 -16.91 12.35 -9.18
CA ASP A 267 -16.34 11.61 -10.32
C ASP A 267 -14.83 11.85 -10.41
N GLY A 268 -14.43 13.13 -10.29
CA GLY A 268 -13.06 13.59 -10.40
C GLY A 268 -12.87 14.52 -11.59
N ARG A 269 -12.34 15.71 -11.34
CA ARG A 269 -11.98 16.73 -12.35
C ARG A 269 -10.57 17.27 -12.19
N ALA A 270 -9.78 16.72 -11.27
CA ALA A 270 -8.43 17.17 -11.00
C ALA A 270 -7.41 16.44 -11.90
N ASN A 271 -6.37 17.15 -12.32
CA ASN A 271 -5.34 16.60 -13.19
C ASN A 271 -4.42 15.68 -12.38
N VAL A 272 -4.21 14.44 -12.85
CA VAL A 272 -3.35 13.45 -12.17
C VAL A 272 -1.96 14.01 -11.86
N ALA A 273 -1.43 14.90 -12.70
CA ALA A 273 -0.13 15.55 -12.48
C ALA A 273 -0.07 16.42 -11.21
N ASP A 274 -1.22 16.88 -10.69
CA ASP A 274 -1.31 17.71 -9.49
C ASP A 274 -1.33 16.87 -8.20
N LEU A 275 -1.43 15.54 -8.30
CA LEU A 275 -1.28 14.66 -7.15
C LEU A 275 0.18 14.61 -6.69
N PRO A 276 0.44 14.46 -5.38
CA PRO A 276 1.73 14.01 -4.89
C PRO A 276 2.22 12.78 -5.69
N PRO A 277 3.50 12.70 -6.09
CA PRO A 277 4.00 11.65 -6.97
C PRO A 277 3.60 10.23 -6.55
N GLU A 278 3.58 9.94 -5.25
CA GLU A 278 3.21 8.64 -4.69
C GLU A 278 1.74 8.27 -4.92
N LEU A 279 0.85 9.25 -5.07
CA LEU A 279 -0.58 9.04 -5.32
C LEU A 279 -0.92 9.00 -6.82
N GLN A 280 0.06 9.23 -7.69
CA GLN A 280 -0.12 9.13 -9.15
C GLN A 280 -0.17 7.67 -9.64
N TYR A 281 0.21 6.71 -8.79
CA TYR A 281 0.29 5.28 -9.09
C TYR A 281 -0.83 4.48 -8.41
N PRO A 282 -1.01 3.19 -8.78
CA PRO A 282 -1.95 2.31 -8.09
C PRO A 282 -1.64 2.15 -6.59
N GLN A 283 -2.68 2.08 -5.77
CA GLN A 283 -2.64 1.87 -4.32
C GLN A 283 -3.02 0.40 -4.02
N PRO A 284 -2.04 -0.51 -3.90
CA PRO A 284 -2.27 -1.97 -3.91
C PRO A 284 -3.04 -2.50 -2.71
N ASP A 285 -3.19 -1.71 -1.66
CA ASP A 285 -3.91 -1.99 -0.42
C ASP A 285 -5.40 -1.60 -0.46
N VAL A 286 -5.88 -1.01 -1.57
CA VAL A 286 -7.27 -0.57 -1.72
C VAL A 286 -7.92 -1.19 -2.96
N ASP A 287 -9.01 -1.92 -2.74
CA ASP A 287 -9.87 -2.42 -3.81
C ASP A 287 -10.80 -1.30 -4.29
N PHE A 288 -11.03 -1.23 -5.60
CA PHE A 288 -11.81 -0.16 -6.22
C PHE A 288 -12.76 -0.74 -7.25
N TYR A 289 -14.05 -0.65 -6.95
CA TYR A 289 -15.10 -0.96 -7.89
C TYR A 289 -15.70 0.33 -8.42
N TYR A 290 -15.74 0.50 -9.74
CA TYR A 290 -16.20 1.76 -10.30
C TYR A 290 -16.98 1.56 -11.60
N LYS A 291 -17.84 2.52 -11.88
CA LYS A 291 -18.54 2.65 -13.16
C LYS A 291 -18.41 4.08 -13.66
N VAL A 292 -17.96 4.25 -14.91
CA VAL A 292 -17.83 5.55 -15.56
C VAL A 292 -18.95 5.68 -16.59
N ARG A 293 -19.98 6.45 -16.27
CA ARG A 293 -21.14 6.65 -17.17
C ARG A 293 -21.72 5.31 -17.63
N ASP A 294 -21.78 5.08 -18.94
CA ASP A 294 -22.37 3.91 -19.57
C ASP A 294 -21.35 2.77 -19.79
N THR A 295 -20.13 2.86 -19.26
CA THR A 295 -19.16 1.76 -19.33
C THR A 295 -19.60 0.58 -18.48
N ALA A 296 -19.02 -0.60 -18.75
CA ALA A 296 -19.06 -1.70 -17.81
C ALA A 296 -18.45 -1.28 -16.46
N SER A 297 -19.00 -1.81 -15.38
CA SER A 297 -18.42 -1.67 -14.05
C SER A 297 -17.21 -2.60 -13.92
N THR A 298 -16.19 -2.23 -13.15
CA THR A 298 -14.96 -3.02 -13.03
C THR A 298 -14.41 -2.99 -11.61
N LEU A 299 -14.05 -4.16 -11.07
CA LEU A 299 -13.24 -4.30 -9.85
C LEU A 299 -11.76 -4.23 -10.22
N THR A 300 -11.01 -3.38 -9.52
CA THR A 300 -9.58 -3.17 -9.80
C THR A 300 -8.87 -2.60 -8.58
N THR A 301 -7.56 -2.41 -8.64
CA THR A 301 -6.80 -1.64 -7.64
C THR A 301 -7.07 -0.14 -7.80
N LEU A 302 -7.28 0.56 -6.67
CA LEU A 302 -7.46 2.02 -6.67
C LEU A 302 -6.28 2.71 -7.34
N ARG A 303 -6.56 3.65 -8.24
CA ARG A 303 -5.57 4.47 -8.95
C ARG A 303 -6.25 5.72 -9.54
N PRO A 304 -5.53 6.82 -9.77
CA PRO A 304 -6.05 7.96 -10.52
C PRO A 304 -6.32 7.58 -11.99
N GLY A 305 -7.05 8.43 -12.72
CA GLY A 305 -7.37 8.20 -14.12
C GLY A 305 -8.65 7.38 -14.38
N LEU A 306 -9.36 7.00 -13.32
CA LEU A 306 -10.60 6.20 -13.37
C LEU A 306 -11.86 7.07 -13.17
N SER A 307 -11.91 8.18 -13.90
CA SER A 307 -13.05 9.09 -14.02
C SER A 307 -13.39 9.30 -15.50
N LYS A 308 -14.47 10.02 -15.82
CA LYS A 308 -14.87 10.29 -17.21
C LYS A 308 -13.73 10.77 -18.11
N THR A 309 -12.83 11.60 -17.59
CA THR A 309 -11.84 12.37 -18.35
C THR A 309 -10.40 11.98 -18.03
N LEU A 310 -10.18 10.74 -17.55
CA LEU A 310 -8.86 10.25 -17.12
C LEU A 310 -8.22 11.13 -16.02
N GLN A 311 -9.06 11.73 -15.19
CA GLN A 311 -8.73 12.58 -14.05
C GLN A 311 -8.87 11.81 -12.73
N PHE A 312 -8.65 12.47 -11.59
CA PHE A 312 -8.90 11.90 -10.26
C PHE A 312 -9.90 12.74 -9.47
N GLY A 313 -10.56 12.09 -8.49
CA GLY A 313 -11.43 12.71 -7.51
C GLY A 313 -11.00 12.40 -6.07
N PRO A 314 -11.91 12.54 -5.09
CA PRO A 314 -11.59 12.32 -3.68
C PRO A 314 -11.19 10.86 -3.38
N GLU A 315 -11.51 9.90 -4.26
CA GLU A 315 -11.23 8.48 -4.05
C GLU A 315 -9.76 8.18 -3.77
N VAL A 316 -8.83 8.91 -4.41
CA VAL A 316 -7.39 8.62 -4.34
C VAL A 316 -6.86 8.92 -2.95
N MET A 317 -7.14 10.10 -2.40
CA MET A 317 -6.70 10.45 -1.04
C MET A 317 -7.52 9.71 0.02
N LEU A 318 -8.83 9.54 -0.21
CA LEU A 318 -9.71 8.82 0.71
C LEU A 318 -9.23 7.37 0.91
N GLY A 319 -8.99 6.64 -0.18
CA GLY A 319 -8.50 5.27 -0.12
C GLY A 319 -7.17 5.16 0.63
N ASN A 320 -6.19 6.00 0.27
CA ASN A 320 -4.88 6.01 0.92
C ASN A 320 -4.98 6.24 2.44
N ARG A 321 -5.80 7.21 2.87
CA ARG A 321 -5.97 7.54 4.28
C ARG A 321 -6.71 6.45 5.05
N LEU A 322 -7.72 5.85 4.45
CA LEU A 322 -8.46 4.74 5.05
C LEU A 322 -7.59 3.48 5.17
N ALA A 323 -6.81 3.13 4.14
CA ALA A 323 -5.90 2.00 4.20
C ALA A 323 -4.86 2.18 5.30
N LYS A 324 -4.30 3.40 5.42
CA LYS A 324 -3.41 3.75 6.54
C LYS A 324 -4.11 3.71 7.91
N LEU A 325 -5.37 4.13 7.99
CA LEU A 325 -6.15 4.09 9.23
C LEU A 325 -6.34 2.65 9.72
N TYR A 326 -6.64 1.73 8.81
CA TYR A 326 -6.91 0.32 9.11
C TYR A 326 -5.69 -0.59 8.96
N SER A 327 -4.51 -0.04 8.69
CA SER A 327 -3.30 -0.85 8.51
C SER A 327 -3.07 -1.73 9.73
N HIS A 328 -3.28 -1.22 10.94
CA HIS A 328 -3.13 -1.93 12.21
C HIS A 328 -4.17 -3.06 12.46
N GLU A 329 -5.25 -3.14 11.69
CA GLU A 329 -6.28 -4.17 11.83
C GLU A 329 -5.93 -5.40 10.97
N GLU A 330 -5.31 -6.41 11.58
CA GLU A 330 -4.93 -7.65 10.87
C GLU A 330 -6.11 -8.26 10.09
N GLY A 331 -5.87 -8.64 8.83
CA GLY A 331 -6.91 -9.22 7.97
C GLY A 331 -7.88 -8.21 7.37
N THR A 332 -7.74 -6.91 7.63
CA THR A 332 -8.63 -5.87 7.13
C THR A 332 -8.08 -5.23 5.85
N ARG A 333 -8.95 -5.02 4.87
CA ARG A 333 -8.71 -4.12 3.74
C ARG A 333 -9.78 -3.05 3.62
N VAL A 334 -9.48 -2.05 2.81
CA VAL A 334 -10.44 -1.04 2.36
C VAL A 334 -10.86 -1.33 0.93
N ALA A 335 -12.15 -1.15 0.65
CA ALA A 335 -12.68 -1.07 -0.70
C ALA A 335 -13.49 0.21 -0.90
N ILE A 336 -13.41 0.81 -2.08
CA ILE A 336 -14.29 1.90 -2.49
C ILE A 336 -15.16 1.44 -3.64
N ILE A 337 -16.48 1.64 -3.54
CA ILE A 337 -17.43 1.47 -4.64
C ILE A 337 -17.90 2.85 -5.12
N LYS A 338 -17.49 3.24 -6.33
CA LYS A 338 -17.72 4.59 -6.89
C LYS A 338 -18.70 4.56 -8.06
N TYR A 339 -19.73 5.40 -7.97
CA TYR A 339 -20.47 5.87 -9.14
C TYR A 339 -20.86 7.32 -8.98
N ALA A 340 -20.40 8.17 -9.89
CA ALA A 340 -20.73 9.57 -9.92
C ALA A 340 -20.92 10.03 -11.37
N HIS A 341 -21.77 11.04 -11.58
CA HIS A 341 -22.07 11.53 -12.92
C HIS A 341 -22.12 13.06 -12.95
N GLY A 342 -21.19 13.68 -13.69
CA GLY A 342 -21.16 15.14 -13.84
C GLY A 342 -22.45 15.72 -14.43
N GLY A 343 -22.82 16.92 -13.96
CA GLY A 343 -24.01 17.64 -14.43
C GLY A 343 -25.35 17.07 -13.93
N THR A 344 -25.35 16.29 -12.86
CA THR A 344 -26.56 15.69 -12.30
C THR A 344 -27.02 16.40 -11.05
N ASN A 345 -28.34 16.34 -10.80
CA ASN A 345 -29.02 17.03 -9.71
C ASN A 345 -29.70 16.05 -8.76
N LEU A 346 -30.01 16.49 -7.55
CA LEU A 346 -30.71 15.68 -6.56
C LEU A 346 -32.21 15.58 -6.87
N HIS A 347 -32.81 16.64 -7.39
CA HIS A 347 -34.27 16.71 -7.53
C HIS A 347 -34.88 15.79 -8.61
N THR A 348 -34.12 15.41 -9.64
CA THR A 348 -34.58 14.51 -10.73
C THR A 348 -33.67 13.30 -10.88
N HIS A 349 -32.37 13.55 -10.99
CA HIS A 349 -31.39 12.56 -11.42
C HIS A 349 -31.02 11.57 -10.30
N TRP A 350 -30.90 12.07 -9.07
CA TRP A 350 -30.64 11.30 -7.86
C TRP A 350 -31.83 11.25 -6.90
N LYS A 351 -33.03 11.53 -7.41
CA LYS A 351 -34.26 11.53 -6.62
C LYS A 351 -34.46 10.17 -5.95
N ALA A 352 -34.77 10.17 -4.66
CA ALA A 352 -35.21 8.97 -3.94
C ALA A 352 -36.74 8.80 -4.01
N GLY A 353 -37.18 7.57 -4.22
CA GLY A 353 -38.56 7.10 -4.14
C GLY A 353 -39.03 6.94 -2.70
N GLY A 354 -38.10 6.67 -1.77
CA GLY A 354 -38.33 6.65 -0.32
C GLY A 354 -38.80 5.31 0.22
N ASP A 355 -38.69 4.23 -0.55
CA ASP A 355 -39.12 2.88 -0.17
C ASP A 355 -37.96 1.87 -0.07
N GLY A 356 -36.71 2.31 -0.25
CA GLY A 356 -35.53 1.45 -0.22
C GLY A 356 -35.42 0.50 -1.41
N THR A 357 -36.15 0.79 -2.49
CA THR A 357 -36.10 0.06 -3.77
C THR A 357 -35.80 1.03 -4.91
N VAL A 358 -35.56 0.48 -6.12
CA VAL A 358 -35.35 1.30 -7.32
C VAL A 358 -36.62 1.94 -7.88
N GLN A 359 -37.80 1.68 -7.29
CA GLN A 359 -39.07 2.14 -7.82
C GLN A 359 -39.28 3.64 -7.54
N GLY A 360 -39.48 4.43 -8.60
CA GLY A 360 -39.70 5.89 -8.47
C GLY A 360 -38.42 6.70 -8.25
N ASP A 361 -37.26 6.03 -8.18
CA ASP A 361 -35.94 6.63 -8.10
C ASP A 361 -35.50 7.29 -9.41
N GLY A 362 -34.63 8.29 -9.28
CA GLY A 362 -33.92 8.90 -10.38
C GLY A 362 -32.97 7.92 -11.05
N LYS A 363 -32.81 8.04 -12.38
CA LYS A 363 -32.00 7.14 -13.22
C LYS A 363 -30.58 6.89 -12.67
N PHE A 364 -29.92 7.94 -12.19
CA PHE A 364 -28.54 7.83 -11.72
C PHE A 364 -28.44 7.29 -10.31
N TYR A 365 -29.48 7.45 -9.49
CA TYR A 365 -29.57 6.74 -8.21
C TYR A 365 -29.80 5.24 -8.41
N VAL A 366 -30.66 4.83 -9.35
CA VAL A 366 -30.82 3.42 -9.73
C VAL A 366 -29.49 2.82 -10.22
N THR A 367 -28.75 3.57 -11.04
CA THR A 367 -27.44 3.12 -11.55
C THR A 367 -26.41 2.98 -10.43
N PHE A 368 -26.42 3.89 -9.45
CA PHE A 368 -25.60 3.78 -8.24
C PHE A 368 -25.95 2.51 -7.46
N GLN A 369 -27.23 2.27 -7.16
CA GLN A 369 -27.66 1.09 -6.41
C GLN A 369 -27.24 -0.22 -7.11
N GLN A 370 -27.36 -0.29 -8.44
CA GLN A 370 -26.87 -1.42 -9.22
C GLN A 370 -25.34 -1.55 -9.13
N THR A 371 -24.60 -0.44 -9.23
CA THR A 371 -23.13 -0.45 -9.11
C THR A 371 -22.69 -0.92 -7.72
N VAL A 372 -23.40 -0.54 -6.66
CA VAL A 372 -23.14 -1.01 -5.29
C VAL A 372 -23.41 -2.51 -5.18
N LYS A 373 -24.55 -2.98 -5.67
CA LYS A 373 -24.89 -4.42 -5.67
C LYS A 373 -23.83 -5.24 -6.39
N ASP A 374 -23.46 -4.84 -7.59
CA ASP A 374 -22.48 -5.57 -8.41
C ASP A 374 -21.07 -5.49 -7.81
N GLY A 375 -20.71 -4.36 -7.22
CA GLY A 375 -19.44 -4.17 -6.54
C GLY A 375 -19.29 -5.03 -5.29
N LEU A 376 -20.33 -5.10 -4.45
CA LEU A 376 -20.35 -5.99 -3.29
C LEU A 376 -20.25 -7.46 -3.70
N ALA A 377 -20.93 -7.86 -4.79
CA ALA A 377 -20.81 -9.20 -5.33
C ALA A 377 -19.40 -9.49 -5.86
N ALA A 378 -18.78 -8.56 -6.59
CA ALA A 378 -17.42 -8.71 -7.09
C ALA A 378 -16.39 -8.82 -5.95
N LEU A 379 -16.55 -8.02 -4.89
CA LEU A 379 -15.72 -8.11 -3.68
C LEU A 379 -15.89 -9.45 -2.96
N ALA A 380 -17.12 -9.98 -2.89
CA ALA A 380 -17.35 -11.30 -2.28
C ALA A 380 -16.70 -12.43 -3.08
N VAL A 381 -16.68 -12.33 -4.41
CA VAL A 381 -15.96 -13.27 -5.29
C VAL A 381 -14.44 -13.14 -5.13
N ALA A 382 -13.92 -11.92 -5.07
CA ALA A 382 -12.49 -11.66 -4.92
C ALA A 382 -11.95 -12.04 -3.53
N HIS A 383 -12.79 -11.93 -2.49
CA HIS A 383 -12.43 -12.19 -1.09
C HIS A 383 -13.42 -13.15 -0.42
N PRO A 384 -13.46 -14.43 -0.82
CA PRO A 384 -14.51 -15.37 -0.41
C PRO A 384 -14.48 -15.75 1.08
N LYS A 385 -13.45 -15.36 1.82
CA LYS A 385 -13.33 -15.57 3.28
C LYS A 385 -13.50 -14.29 4.09
N ALA A 386 -13.71 -13.15 3.43
CA ALA A 386 -13.86 -11.88 4.10
C ALA A 386 -15.30 -11.64 4.52
N LYS A 387 -15.47 -11.09 5.72
CA LYS A 387 -16.69 -10.36 6.07
C LYS A 387 -16.66 -9.01 5.37
N ILE A 388 -17.70 -8.69 4.60
CA ILE A 388 -17.84 -7.38 3.95
C ILE A 388 -18.68 -6.48 4.85
N ASP A 389 -18.09 -5.40 5.33
CA ASP A 389 -18.73 -4.41 6.18
C ASP A 389 -18.87 -3.08 5.41
N LEU A 390 -20.10 -2.62 5.24
CA LEU A 390 -20.39 -1.34 4.62
C LEU A 390 -20.28 -0.23 5.67
N ASP A 391 -19.17 0.51 5.64
CA ASP A 391 -18.77 1.38 6.75
C ASP A 391 -19.27 2.82 6.60
N ALA A 392 -19.33 3.38 5.39
CA ALA A 392 -19.90 4.70 5.15
C ALA A 392 -20.24 4.96 3.68
N MET A 393 -21.05 6.00 3.47
CA MET A 393 -21.28 6.63 2.17
C MET A 393 -20.69 8.04 2.17
N VAL A 394 -19.93 8.37 1.14
CA VAL A 394 -19.40 9.71 0.86
C VAL A 394 -20.16 10.31 -0.31
N TRP A 395 -20.76 11.48 -0.09
CA TRP A 395 -21.61 12.17 -1.05
C TRP A 395 -21.06 13.56 -1.37
N MET A 396 -20.79 13.83 -2.65
CA MET A 396 -20.35 15.16 -3.11
C MET A 396 -21.20 15.63 -4.29
N GLN A 397 -22.19 16.46 -3.99
CA GLN A 397 -23.14 17.02 -4.95
C GLN A 397 -23.81 18.27 -4.41
N GLY A 398 -24.34 19.10 -5.31
CA GLY A 398 -25.27 20.18 -5.00
C GLY A 398 -25.24 21.30 -6.04
N GLU A 399 -24.18 21.37 -6.85
CA GLU A 399 -23.94 22.48 -7.77
C GLU A 399 -25.00 22.58 -8.86
N ALA A 400 -25.59 21.45 -9.30
CA ALA A 400 -26.68 21.46 -10.26
C ALA A 400 -28.06 21.77 -9.65
N ASP A 401 -28.18 21.81 -8.32
CA ASP A 401 -29.38 22.25 -7.60
C ASP A 401 -29.24 23.67 -7.04
N ALA A 402 -28.07 24.29 -7.18
CA ALA A 402 -27.80 25.68 -6.82
C ALA A 402 -28.44 26.66 -7.82
N ALA A 403 -29.76 26.61 -7.90
CA ALA A 403 -30.62 27.48 -8.68
C ALA A 403 -31.88 27.80 -7.87
N ALA A 404 -32.42 29.01 -8.03
CA ALA A 404 -33.54 29.53 -7.23
C ALA A 404 -34.78 28.61 -7.19
N GLU A 405 -35.03 27.85 -8.26
CA GLU A 405 -36.15 26.89 -8.35
C GLU A 405 -35.93 25.58 -7.57
N HIS A 406 -34.71 25.30 -7.12
CA HIS A 406 -34.32 24.01 -6.57
C HIS A 406 -33.63 24.11 -5.20
N SER A 407 -32.78 25.12 -5.00
CA SER A 407 -32.00 25.31 -3.78
C SER A 407 -32.87 25.36 -2.50
N PRO A 408 -34.09 25.96 -2.48
CA PRO A 408 -34.92 26.00 -1.27
C PRO A 408 -35.44 24.63 -0.83
N TYR A 409 -35.46 23.65 -1.75
CA TYR A 409 -35.96 22.29 -1.50
C TYR A 409 -34.83 21.27 -1.34
N TYR A 410 -33.57 21.69 -1.40
CA TYR A 410 -32.44 20.77 -1.36
C TYR A 410 -32.35 20.03 -0.04
N GLU A 411 -32.60 20.69 1.09
CA GLU A 411 -32.55 20.06 2.42
C GLU A 411 -33.54 18.90 2.55
N SER A 412 -34.81 19.10 2.20
CA SER A 412 -35.83 18.07 2.31
C SER A 412 -35.55 16.89 1.37
N ARG A 413 -35.05 17.16 0.16
CA ARG A 413 -34.64 16.13 -0.79
C ARG A 413 -33.41 15.36 -0.32
N LEU A 414 -32.42 16.04 0.28
CA LEU A 414 -31.23 15.39 0.82
C LEU A 414 -31.57 14.52 2.04
N LYS A 415 -32.48 14.98 2.90
CA LYS A 415 -33.04 14.15 3.99
C LYS A 415 -33.72 12.90 3.45
N ALA A 416 -34.57 13.04 2.43
CA ALA A 416 -35.25 11.91 1.80
C ALA A 416 -34.26 10.92 1.17
N PHE A 417 -33.24 11.43 0.46
CA PHE A 417 -32.17 10.63 -0.12
C PHE A 417 -31.36 9.86 0.93
N VAL A 418 -30.94 10.52 2.03
CA VAL A 418 -30.23 9.85 3.12
C VAL A 418 -31.09 8.81 3.82
N ALA A 419 -32.39 9.10 4.03
CA ALA A 419 -33.31 8.13 4.60
C ALA A 419 -33.46 6.89 3.71
N ASP A 420 -33.56 7.09 2.39
CA ASP A 420 -33.68 6.00 1.42
C ASP A 420 -32.38 5.19 1.32
N LEU A 421 -31.20 5.83 1.30
CA LEU A 421 -29.91 5.14 1.40
C LEU A 421 -29.85 4.20 2.61
N ARG A 422 -30.35 4.65 3.76
CA ARG A 422 -30.39 3.84 5.00
C ARG A 422 -31.44 2.73 4.92
N ALA A 423 -32.55 2.94 4.22
CA ALA A 423 -33.51 1.87 3.94
C ALA A 423 -32.89 0.79 3.03
N THR A 424 -32.14 1.19 2.00
CA THR A 424 -31.52 0.31 1.01
C THR A 424 -30.30 -0.44 1.53
N PHE A 425 -29.40 0.26 2.23
CA PHE A 425 -28.05 -0.24 2.55
C PHE A 425 -27.82 -0.49 4.05
N GLY A 426 -28.76 -0.08 4.90
CA GLY A 426 -28.75 -0.39 6.33
C GLY A 426 -29.06 0.84 7.20
N PRO A 427 -29.88 0.68 8.25
CA PRO A 427 -30.43 1.81 9.01
C PRO A 427 -29.38 2.62 9.78
N ARG A 428 -28.17 2.07 9.93
CA ARG A 428 -27.05 2.69 10.64
C ARG A 428 -25.93 3.18 9.72
N LEU A 429 -26.12 3.18 8.39
CA LEU A 429 -25.11 3.62 7.44
C LEU A 429 -24.73 5.09 7.71
N PRO A 430 -23.46 5.37 8.09
CA PRO A 430 -22.95 6.72 8.19
C PRO A 430 -22.91 7.41 6.83
N VAL A 431 -23.32 8.68 6.77
CA VAL A 431 -23.26 9.50 5.54
C VAL A 431 -22.38 10.73 5.74
N ILE A 432 -21.35 10.84 4.93
CA ILE A 432 -20.39 11.95 4.95
C ILE A 432 -20.70 12.83 3.74
N LEU A 433 -21.05 14.08 3.99
CA LEU A 433 -21.38 15.08 2.98
C LEU A 433 -20.16 15.96 2.74
N GLY A 434 -19.69 16.07 1.50
CA GLY A 434 -18.76 17.12 1.11
C GLY A 434 -19.52 18.42 0.88
N GLN A 435 -19.43 19.36 1.81
CA GLN A 435 -20.09 20.65 1.66
C GLN A 435 -19.48 21.42 0.49
N LEU A 436 -20.32 22.02 -0.37
CA LEU A 436 -19.83 22.78 -1.53
C LEU A 436 -18.94 23.93 -1.09
N SER A 437 -17.71 24.01 -1.59
CA SER A 437 -16.75 25.09 -1.28
C SER A 437 -17.32 26.49 -1.57
N THR A 438 -17.00 27.47 -0.71
CA THR A 438 -17.29 28.90 -0.97
C THR A 438 -16.56 29.42 -2.20
N GLY A 439 -15.53 28.72 -2.67
CA GLY A 439 -14.83 29.04 -3.92
C GLY A 439 -15.66 28.81 -5.18
N GLN A 440 -16.87 28.23 -5.10
CA GLN A 440 -17.78 27.98 -6.22
C GLN A 440 -18.41 29.28 -6.77
N ILE A 441 -17.58 30.28 -7.10
CA ILE A 441 -17.96 31.65 -7.48
C ILE A 441 -18.79 31.74 -8.77
N ARG A 442 -18.91 30.63 -9.52
CA ARG A 442 -19.74 30.54 -10.73
C ARG A 442 -21.21 30.22 -10.41
N LEU A 443 -21.52 29.83 -9.18
CA LEU A 443 -22.89 29.59 -8.72
C LEU A 443 -23.48 30.88 -8.15
N PRO A 444 -24.80 31.12 -8.25
CA PRO A 444 -25.44 32.24 -7.58
C PRO A 444 -25.25 32.13 -6.07
N ALA A 445 -24.71 33.18 -5.43
CA ALA A 445 -24.37 33.15 -4.00
C ALA A 445 -25.55 32.75 -3.09
N PRO A 446 -26.79 33.28 -3.27
CA PRO A 446 -27.92 32.89 -2.42
C PRO A 446 -28.25 31.39 -2.54
N ASP A 447 -28.10 30.83 -3.73
CA ASP A 447 -28.37 29.41 -4.00
C ASP A 447 -27.26 28.52 -3.44
N LEU A 448 -26.00 28.92 -3.59
CA LEU A 448 -24.87 28.22 -2.97
C LEU A 448 -25.01 28.19 -1.43
N ASP A 449 -25.37 29.31 -0.82
CA ASP A 449 -25.58 29.42 0.63
C ASP A 449 -26.74 28.53 1.10
N ALA A 450 -27.82 28.45 0.32
CA ALA A 450 -28.94 27.55 0.60
C ALA A 450 -28.52 26.07 0.53
N ILE A 451 -27.76 25.67 -0.50
CA ILE A 451 -27.23 24.31 -0.61
C ILE A 451 -26.30 23.98 0.56
N ARG A 452 -25.35 24.87 0.89
CA ARG A 452 -24.42 24.68 2.01
C ARG A 452 -25.14 24.55 3.35
N SER A 453 -26.13 25.41 3.59
CA SER A 453 -26.96 25.39 4.81
C SER A 453 -27.73 24.08 4.93
N ALA A 454 -28.27 23.58 3.83
CA ALA A 454 -28.94 22.29 3.76
C ALA A 454 -27.98 21.12 4.06
N GLN A 455 -26.77 21.15 3.49
CA GLN A 455 -25.74 20.14 3.76
C GLN A 455 -25.32 20.14 5.23
N ASP A 456 -25.15 21.31 5.86
CA ASP A 456 -24.88 21.41 7.30
C ASP A 456 -26.04 20.89 8.14
N ALA A 457 -27.28 21.24 7.79
CA ALA A 457 -28.45 20.79 8.51
C ALA A 457 -28.58 19.27 8.52
N VAL A 458 -28.34 18.61 7.38
CA VAL A 458 -28.34 17.14 7.28
C VAL A 458 -27.11 16.55 7.95
N GLY A 459 -25.96 17.21 7.88
CA GLY A 459 -24.70 16.80 8.52
C GLY A 459 -24.73 16.83 10.05
N ARG A 460 -25.72 17.47 10.68
CA ARG A 460 -25.91 17.45 12.15
C ARG A 460 -26.69 16.23 12.66
N ASP A 461 -27.21 15.38 11.78
CA ASP A 461 -27.78 14.09 12.20
C ASP A 461 -26.70 13.20 12.84
N HIS A 462 -27.07 12.42 13.86
CA HIS A 462 -26.13 11.59 14.65
C HIS A 462 -25.38 10.50 13.85
N LEU A 463 -25.84 10.19 12.64
CA LEU A 463 -25.21 9.26 11.70
C LEU A 463 -24.77 9.97 10.40
N SER A 464 -24.70 11.29 10.41
CA SER A 464 -24.22 12.08 9.29
C SER A 464 -23.11 13.03 9.75
N SER A 465 -22.32 13.51 8.80
CA SER A 465 -21.38 14.61 9.04
C SER A 465 -21.17 15.40 7.76
N ALA A 466 -21.08 16.72 7.88
CA ALA A 466 -20.67 17.59 6.78
C ALA A 466 -19.20 17.99 6.95
N ILE A 467 -18.40 17.77 5.91
CA ILE A 467 -17.01 18.19 5.85
C ILE A 467 -16.94 19.45 4.98
N ILE A 468 -16.43 20.53 5.56
CA ILE A 468 -16.22 21.82 4.87
C ILE A 468 -15.06 21.67 3.88
N LEU A 469 -15.27 22.03 2.61
CA LEU A 469 -14.30 21.88 1.53
C LEU A 469 -13.68 23.21 1.08
N ASP A 470 -13.73 24.25 1.92
CA ASP A 470 -13.27 25.60 1.57
C ASP A 470 -11.75 25.66 1.32
N ASP A 471 -10.98 24.80 2.00
CA ASP A 471 -9.53 24.68 1.82
C ASP A 471 -9.13 23.72 0.69
N VAL A 472 -10.10 23.09 0.02
CA VAL A 472 -9.83 22.18 -1.10
C VAL A 472 -9.74 23.00 -2.40
N PRO A 473 -8.61 22.95 -3.12
CA PRO A 473 -8.45 23.67 -4.37
C PRO A 473 -9.54 23.29 -5.37
N LEU A 474 -10.14 24.29 -6.01
CA LEU A 474 -11.08 24.06 -7.10
C LEU A 474 -10.34 23.78 -8.40
N ASN A 475 -10.88 22.85 -9.17
CA ASN A 475 -10.44 22.61 -10.53
C ASN A 475 -10.74 23.88 -11.35
N LYS A 476 -9.67 24.49 -11.88
CA LYS A 476 -9.75 25.72 -12.69
C LYS A 476 -10.36 25.46 -14.06
#